data_AF-A0A7K2EEK7-F1
#
_entry.id   AF-A0A7K2EEK7-F1
#
_cell.length_a   1.000
_cell.length_b   1.000
_cell.length_c   1.000
_cell.angle_alpha   90.00
_cell.angle_beta   90.00
_cell.angle_gamma   90.00
#
_symmetry.space_group_name_H-M   'P 1'
#
loop_
_entity.id
_entity.type
_entity.pdbx_description
1 polymer ?
#
loop_
_entity_poly.entity_id
_entity_poly.type
_entity_poly.pdbx_seq_one_letter_code
_entity_poly.pdbx_strand_id
1 'polypeptide(L)'
;MVAGELVDEEDRITVAHRLAVHRHPVSRLDRPHRRLDFSRHFHHLQSSGIAGTSSMVNHVVGRRNPDWGAPFDVRDWIVGVRGTGKTPKPQPRRRTGPRPAPASGDRRPIPDGCAEFLMSDERRRNAVDDAFVVRLREAIDLAEERHDAALVIRSSLEGVFCSGADLTLPDAERAVVSDRLYATYQRMLASPVIFVAEVAGAAVGGGAQLCLAADVCMATPEAWFRFAGAGHGLAVGAWALGNIAGRHAATDMCLTTRRVDAPEAIRLGIATPWREGLLAEITRTDPGARARLKQLLNADLHEALERERTGNRENWTGSIEGLRR
;
A
#
# COMPACT_ATOMS: atom_id res chain seq x y z
N MET A 1 -6.94 -68.58 -1.71
CA MET A 1 -6.74 -67.38 -0.85
C MET A 1 -5.89 -66.40 -1.66
N VAL A 2 -6.55 -65.45 -2.34
CA VAL A 2 -6.52 -63.98 -2.09
C VAL A 2 -5.24 -63.33 -2.67
N ALA A 3 -5.31 -62.78 -3.89
CA ALA A 3 -5.32 -61.34 -4.30
C ALA A 3 -3.89 -60.75 -4.43
N GLY A 4 -3.46 -59.95 -5.42
CA GLY A 4 -4.13 -59.14 -6.45
C GLY A 4 -3.97 -57.65 -6.13
N GLU A 5 -3.04 -56.93 -6.79
CA GLU A 5 -2.96 -55.47 -7.08
C GLU A 5 -1.53 -55.11 -7.59
N LEU A 6 -1.31 -54.75 -8.86
CA LEU A 6 -1.48 -53.42 -9.51
C LEU A 6 -0.57 -52.35 -8.89
N VAL A 7 0.58 -52.12 -9.54
CA VAL A 7 1.51 -50.99 -9.30
C VAL A 7 1.24 -49.94 -10.38
N ASP A 8 1.00 -48.72 -9.92
CA ASP A 8 0.43 -47.59 -10.68
C ASP A 8 1.47 -46.84 -11.55
N GLU A 9 0.99 -46.22 -12.63
CA GLU A 9 1.75 -45.68 -13.77
C GLU A 9 2.33 -44.26 -13.51
N GLU A 10 2.13 -43.69 -12.32
CA GLU A 10 2.60 -42.34 -11.94
C GLU A 10 4.09 -42.27 -11.55
N ASP A 11 4.74 -43.39 -11.23
CA ASP A 11 6.15 -43.40 -10.77
C ASP A 11 7.20 -43.29 -11.89
N ARG A 12 6.79 -43.27 -13.16
CA ARG A 12 7.70 -43.09 -14.31
C ARG A 12 7.92 -41.63 -14.71
N ILE A 13 7.12 -40.69 -14.21
CA ILE A 13 7.24 -39.26 -14.54
C ILE A 13 8.18 -38.52 -13.56
N THR A 14 8.42 -39.08 -12.37
CA THR A 14 9.22 -38.43 -11.31
C THR A 14 10.74 -38.60 -11.47
N VAL A 15 11.21 -39.50 -12.36
CA VAL A 15 12.66 -39.74 -12.57
C VAL A 15 13.24 -38.91 -13.73
N ALA A 16 12.43 -38.42 -14.66
CA ALA A 16 12.91 -37.59 -15.78
C ALA A 16 13.12 -36.11 -15.43
N HIS A 17 12.51 -35.61 -14.35
CA HIS A 17 12.62 -34.20 -13.95
C HIS A 17 13.80 -33.88 -13.01
N ARG A 18 14.49 -34.91 -12.48
CA ARG A 18 15.65 -34.75 -11.58
C ARG A 18 17.02 -34.83 -12.25
N LEU A 19 17.09 -35.13 -13.55
CA LEU A 19 18.36 -35.29 -14.27
C LEU A 19 18.72 -34.11 -15.21
N ALA A 20 17.93 -33.04 -15.26
CA ALA A 20 18.14 -31.92 -16.19
C ALA A 20 18.70 -30.63 -15.55
N VAL A 21 18.99 -30.57 -14.25
CA VAL A 21 19.37 -29.29 -13.60
C VAL A 21 20.76 -29.28 -12.96
N HIS A 22 21.49 -30.39 -12.86
CA HIS A 22 22.85 -30.37 -12.31
C HIS A 22 23.85 -31.10 -13.20
N ARG A 23 24.52 -30.36 -14.09
CA ARG A 23 25.96 -30.50 -14.43
C ARG A 23 26.41 -29.45 -15.45
N HIS A 24 27.43 -28.69 -15.04
CA HIS A 24 28.41 -27.89 -15.82
C HIS A 24 28.32 -26.34 -15.81
N PRO A 25 29.50 -25.67 -15.83
CA PRO A 25 29.81 -24.56 -14.94
C PRO A 25 29.80 -23.18 -15.61
N VAL A 26 29.87 -22.16 -14.76
CA VAL A 26 29.99 -20.73 -15.05
C VAL A 26 31.11 -20.44 -16.06
N SER A 27 30.76 -19.85 -17.21
CA SER A 27 31.66 -18.95 -17.94
C SER A 27 30.89 -17.87 -18.71
N ARG A 28 31.30 -16.62 -18.46
CA ARG A 28 30.98 -15.32 -19.09
C ARG A 28 30.04 -15.32 -20.31
N LEU A 29 28.92 -14.60 -20.20
CA LEU A 29 28.31 -13.85 -21.30
C LEU A 29 27.54 -12.64 -20.74
N ASP A 30 28.09 -11.44 -20.98
CA ASP A 30 27.40 -10.16 -20.87
C ASP A 30 26.21 -10.08 -21.84
N ARG A 31 24.99 -9.82 -21.34
CA ARG A 31 23.91 -8.97 -21.93
C ARG A 31 22.53 -9.29 -21.30
N PRO A 32 21.68 -8.27 -21.01
CA PRO A 32 20.38 -8.48 -20.36
C PRO A 32 19.31 -9.09 -21.28
N HIS A 33 18.52 -9.98 -20.67
CA HIS A 33 17.54 -10.89 -21.26
C HIS A 33 16.33 -10.21 -21.92
N ARG A 34 16.01 -10.64 -23.15
CA ARG A 34 14.73 -10.39 -23.84
C ARG A 34 13.65 -11.31 -23.27
N ARG A 35 12.42 -10.79 -23.15
CA ARG A 35 11.19 -11.55 -22.84
C ARG A 35 11.07 -12.78 -23.73
N LEU A 36 10.74 -13.93 -23.14
CA LEU A 36 10.38 -15.17 -23.83
C LEU A 36 9.11 -14.97 -24.65
N ASP A 37 9.25 -15.08 -25.97
CA ASP A 37 8.17 -15.05 -26.94
C ASP A 37 7.74 -16.49 -27.26
N PHE A 38 6.64 -16.93 -26.63
CA PHE A 38 6.07 -18.28 -26.77
C PHE A 38 5.62 -18.60 -28.21
N SER A 39 5.48 -17.60 -29.08
CA SER A 39 5.06 -17.78 -30.46
C SER A 39 6.13 -18.43 -31.34
N ARG A 40 7.44 -18.28 -31.01
CA ARG A 40 8.53 -18.89 -31.78
C ARG A 40 8.78 -20.36 -31.45
N HIS A 41 8.44 -20.80 -30.23
CA HIS A 41 8.63 -22.21 -29.83
C HIS A 41 7.64 -23.14 -30.55
N PHE A 42 6.46 -22.64 -30.88
CA PHE A 42 5.42 -23.39 -31.59
C PHE A 42 5.76 -23.67 -33.06
N HIS A 43 6.44 -22.74 -33.74
CA HIS A 43 6.87 -22.95 -35.13
C HIS A 43 8.01 -23.97 -35.25
N HIS A 44 8.87 -24.07 -34.23
CA HIS A 44 10.00 -25.01 -34.25
C HIS A 44 9.57 -26.47 -34.03
N LEU A 45 8.44 -26.71 -33.36
CA LEU A 45 7.84 -28.02 -33.15
C LEU A 45 7.13 -28.57 -34.39
N GLN A 46 6.72 -27.71 -35.34
CA GLN A 46 6.09 -28.14 -36.59
C GLN A 46 7.10 -28.49 -37.71
N SER A 47 8.35 -28.04 -37.63
CA SER A 47 9.38 -28.33 -38.64
C SER A 47 10.20 -29.60 -38.38
N SER A 48 10.04 -30.25 -37.22
CA SER A 48 10.84 -31.41 -36.79
C SER A 48 10.16 -32.77 -36.99
N GLY A 49 9.00 -32.82 -37.67
CA GLY A 49 8.46 -34.08 -38.21
C GLY A 49 8.08 -35.15 -37.19
N ILE A 50 7.87 -34.79 -35.92
CA ILE A 50 7.38 -35.74 -34.91
C ILE A 50 5.87 -35.92 -35.12
N ALA A 51 5.51 -37.05 -35.72
CA ALA A 51 4.14 -37.46 -35.94
C ALA A 51 3.44 -37.78 -34.60
N GLY A 52 2.29 -37.14 -34.35
CA GLY A 52 1.41 -37.52 -33.24
C GLY A 52 0.77 -36.36 -32.46
N THR A 53 0.12 -35.40 -33.12
CA THR A 53 -0.60 -34.30 -32.44
C THR A 53 -2.01 -34.03 -32.99
N SER A 54 -2.66 -35.06 -33.54
CA SER A 54 -4.08 -35.00 -33.94
C SER A 54 -5.05 -35.70 -32.99
N SER A 55 -4.62 -36.29 -31.86
CA SER A 55 -5.55 -36.89 -30.87
C SER A 55 -5.72 -36.10 -29.57
N MET A 56 -5.00 -34.99 -29.35
CA MET A 56 -5.01 -34.28 -28.06
C MET A 56 -5.97 -33.08 -28.00
N VAL A 57 -6.64 -32.73 -29.11
CA VAL A 57 -7.60 -31.60 -29.18
C VAL A 57 -9.07 -32.07 -29.17
N ASN A 58 -9.34 -33.36 -29.38
CA ASN A 58 -10.71 -33.89 -29.45
C ASN A 58 -11.26 -34.50 -28.14
N HIS A 59 -10.57 -34.33 -27.00
CA HIS A 59 -11.05 -34.87 -25.71
C HIS A 59 -11.60 -33.85 -24.72
N VAL A 60 -11.78 -32.59 -25.11
CA VAL A 60 -12.42 -31.57 -24.26
C VAL A 60 -13.42 -30.74 -25.06
N VAL A 61 -14.38 -31.42 -25.69
CA VAL A 61 -15.61 -30.79 -26.17
C VAL A 61 -16.77 -31.59 -25.59
N GLY A 62 -17.48 -31.02 -24.62
CA GLY A 62 -18.74 -31.57 -24.10
C GLY A 62 -18.80 -31.99 -22.63
N ARG A 63 -17.76 -31.79 -21.80
CA ARG A 63 -17.90 -32.00 -20.34
C ARG A 63 -18.22 -30.68 -19.62
N ARG A 64 -19.22 -30.70 -18.74
CA ARG A 64 -19.55 -29.62 -17.81
C ARG A 64 -18.59 -29.62 -16.62
N ASN A 65 -18.24 -28.43 -16.11
CA ASN A 65 -17.51 -28.27 -14.85
C ASN A 65 -18.45 -28.64 -13.68
N PRO A 66 -18.06 -29.55 -12.75
CA PRO A 66 -18.95 -29.99 -11.67
C PRO A 66 -19.30 -28.91 -10.63
N ASP A 67 -18.50 -27.85 -10.49
CA ASP A 67 -18.67 -26.89 -9.38
C ASP A 67 -19.55 -25.67 -9.73
N TRP A 68 -19.78 -25.39 -11.02
CA TRP A 68 -20.53 -24.21 -11.46
C TRP A 68 -21.34 -24.56 -12.71
N GLY A 69 -22.65 -24.80 -12.54
CA GLY A 69 -23.56 -25.39 -13.53
C GLY A 69 -23.92 -24.57 -14.79
N ALA A 70 -23.00 -23.82 -15.38
CA ALA A 70 -23.21 -23.12 -16.66
C ALA A 70 -22.24 -23.63 -17.77
N PRO A 71 -22.69 -23.72 -19.05
CA PRO A 71 -21.87 -24.23 -20.13
C PRO A 71 -20.72 -23.27 -20.49
N PHE A 72 -19.52 -23.83 -20.70
CA PHE A 72 -18.29 -23.15 -21.10
C PHE A 72 -18.00 -23.47 -22.58
N ASP A 73 -17.89 -22.46 -23.46
CA ASP A 73 -17.45 -22.64 -24.85
C ASP A 73 -16.07 -21.99 -25.06
N VAL A 74 -15.07 -22.82 -25.36
CA VAL A 74 -13.68 -22.41 -25.55
C VAL A 74 -13.48 -21.62 -26.87
N ARG A 75 -14.49 -21.56 -27.74
CA ARG A 75 -14.46 -20.81 -29.00
C ARG A 75 -14.53 -19.29 -28.80
N ASP A 76 -14.97 -18.81 -27.64
CA ASP A 76 -15.10 -17.37 -27.35
C ASP A 76 -13.75 -16.65 -27.17
N TRP A 77 -12.64 -17.38 -27.15
CA TRP A 77 -11.29 -16.80 -26.93
C TRP A 77 -10.36 -16.86 -28.14
N ILE A 78 -10.84 -17.29 -29.31
CA ILE A 78 -10.04 -17.26 -30.55
C ILE A 78 -10.69 -16.30 -31.54
N VAL A 79 -10.30 -15.03 -31.50
CA VAL A 79 -10.67 -14.05 -32.52
C VAL A 79 -9.56 -13.90 -33.56
N GLY A 80 -9.91 -14.23 -34.80
CA GLY A 80 -9.23 -13.89 -36.06
C GLY A 80 -8.79 -15.13 -36.84
N VAL A 81 -9.34 -15.50 -38.01
CA VAL A 81 -9.57 -14.67 -39.20
C VAL A 81 -10.64 -15.28 -40.13
N ARG A 82 -11.36 -14.40 -40.86
CA ARG A 82 -12.33 -14.54 -41.98
C ARG A 82 -13.81 -14.52 -41.55
N GLY A 83 -14.69 -13.62 -41.98
CA GLY A 83 -14.60 -12.48 -42.91
C GLY A 83 -15.95 -11.74 -42.97
N THR A 84 -15.92 -10.54 -43.55
CA THR A 84 -17.03 -9.70 -44.07
C THR A 84 -18.08 -9.16 -43.08
N GLY A 85 -17.75 -8.02 -42.46
CA GLY A 85 -18.72 -7.13 -41.82
C GLY A 85 -18.02 -5.80 -41.50
N LYS A 86 -18.62 -4.68 -41.91
CA LYS A 86 -18.06 -3.31 -41.87
C LYS A 86 -17.15 -3.04 -40.65
N THR A 87 -15.92 -2.61 -40.90
CA THR A 87 -14.96 -2.20 -39.87
C THR A 87 -15.50 -1.00 -39.09
N PRO A 88 -15.64 -1.09 -37.76
CA PRO A 88 -15.86 0.10 -36.94
C PRO A 88 -14.63 1.00 -37.06
N LYS A 89 -14.83 2.31 -37.22
CA LYS A 89 -13.72 3.28 -37.14
C LYS A 89 -12.93 3.00 -35.84
N PRO A 90 -11.60 2.87 -35.89
CA PRO A 90 -10.81 2.64 -34.69
C PRO A 90 -11.06 3.81 -33.75
N GLN A 91 -11.72 3.54 -32.61
CA GLN A 91 -11.74 4.50 -31.52
C GLN A 91 -10.27 4.68 -31.08
N PRO A 92 -9.83 5.92 -30.84
CA PRO A 92 -8.48 6.15 -30.38
C PRO A 92 -8.27 5.34 -29.11
N ARG A 93 -7.23 4.48 -29.11
CA ARG A 93 -6.79 3.76 -27.91
C ARG A 93 -6.66 4.80 -26.80
N ARG A 94 -7.53 4.76 -25.80
CA ARG A 94 -7.38 5.59 -24.58
C ARG A 94 -5.97 5.32 -24.08
N ARG A 95 -5.16 6.38 -24.02
CA ARG A 95 -3.82 6.31 -23.42
C ARG A 95 -4.01 5.73 -22.02
N THR A 96 -3.52 4.52 -21.78
CA THR A 96 -3.32 3.98 -20.44
C THR A 96 -2.10 4.68 -19.85
N GLY A 97 -2.22 6.00 -19.66
CA GLY A 97 -1.35 6.71 -18.72
C GLY A 97 -1.74 6.29 -17.30
N PRO A 98 -0.88 6.52 -16.30
CA PRO A 98 -1.30 6.42 -14.91
C PRO A 98 -2.57 7.24 -14.73
N ARG A 99 -3.60 6.63 -14.13
CA ARG A 99 -4.85 7.31 -13.82
C ARG A 99 -4.53 8.48 -12.90
N PRO A 100 -5.13 9.66 -13.12
CA PRO A 100 -4.87 10.81 -12.26
C PRO A 100 -5.21 10.48 -10.81
N ALA A 101 -4.50 11.14 -9.89
CA ALA A 101 -4.82 11.05 -8.47
C ALA A 101 -6.31 11.35 -8.25
N PRO A 102 -6.97 10.64 -7.31
CA PRO A 102 -8.36 10.92 -7.00
C PRO A 102 -8.50 12.36 -6.50
N ALA A 103 -9.56 13.03 -6.91
CA ALA A 103 -9.99 14.25 -6.24
C ALA A 103 -10.34 13.91 -4.78
N SER A 104 -10.15 14.87 -3.88
CA SER A 104 -10.51 14.69 -2.47
C SER A 104 -11.98 14.31 -2.31
N GLY A 105 -12.27 13.29 -1.50
CA GLY A 105 -13.63 12.76 -1.30
C GLY A 105 -14.00 11.55 -2.18
N ASP A 106 -13.20 11.18 -3.19
CA ASP A 106 -13.45 9.97 -3.99
C ASP A 106 -13.05 8.69 -3.22
N ARG A 107 -14.04 8.05 -2.59
CA ARG A 107 -13.84 6.81 -1.82
C ARG A 107 -13.76 5.61 -2.76
N ARG A 108 -12.55 5.08 -2.91
CA ARG A 108 -12.29 3.91 -3.76
C ARG A 108 -12.42 2.60 -2.97
N PRO A 109 -12.86 1.50 -3.59
CA PRO A 109 -12.94 0.21 -2.92
C PRO A 109 -11.61 -0.20 -2.30
N ILE A 110 -11.66 -0.75 -1.09
CA ILE A 110 -10.51 -1.38 -0.45
C ILE A 110 -10.45 -2.84 -0.93
N PRO A 111 -9.30 -3.32 -1.42
CA PRO A 111 -9.15 -4.72 -1.81
C PRO A 111 -9.34 -5.66 -0.62
N ASP A 112 -9.68 -6.92 -0.91
CA ASP A 112 -9.69 -7.97 0.11
C ASP A 112 -8.30 -8.10 0.77
N GLY A 113 -8.31 -8.37 2.07
CA GLY A 113 -7.10 -8.39 2.89
C GLY A 113 -6.54 -7.00 3.21
N CYS A 114 -7.36 -5.95 3.13
CA CYS A 114 -7.05 -4.61 3.63
C CYS A 114 -8.24 -4.07 4.45
N ALA A 115 -7.93 -3.25 5.45
CA ALA A 115 -8.90 -2.53 6.26
C ALA A 115 -8.91 -1.03 5.94
N GLU A 116 -9.94 -0.32 6.40
CA GLU A 116 -10.08 1.13 6.25
C GLU A 116 -10.34 1.82 7.59
N PHE A 117 -9.63 2.91 7.83
CA PHE A 117 -10.01 3.95 8.77
C PHE A 117 -10.39 5.21 7.99
N LEU A 118 -11.69 5.47 7.87
CA LEU A 118 -12.24 6.61 7.16
C LEU A 118 -12.61 7.74 8.13
N MET A 119 -12.04 8.92 7.90
CA MET A 119 -12.36 10.14 8.64
C MET A 119 -13.44 10.96 7.92
N SER A 120 -14.42 11.48 8.67
CA SER A 120 -15.61 12.16 8.10
C SER A 120 -16.20 13.26 8.98
N ASP A 121 -15.44 13.80 9.94
CA ASP A 121 -15.90 14.91 10.79
C ASP A 121 -15.71 16.26 10.07
N GLU A 122 -16.72 16.66 9.29
CA GLU A 122 -16.70 17.90 8.53
C GLU A 122 -16.60 19.14 9.44
N ARG A 123 -17.39 19.17 10.52
CA ARG A 123 -17.49 20.32 11.43
C ARG A 123 -16.15 20.67 12.05
N ARG A 124 -15.37 19.67 12.43
CA ARG A 124 -14.06 19.84 13.06
C ARG A 124 -12.89 19.55 12.12
N ARG A 125 -13.17 19.31 10.84
CA ARG A 125 -12.16 19.01 9.81
C ARG A 125 -11.26 17.84 10.23
N ASN A 126 -11.87 16.76 10.72
CA ASN A 126 -11.19 15.59 11.28
C ASN A 126 -10.19 15.94 12.39
N ALA A 127 -10.54 16.85 13.30
CA ALA A 127 -9.73 17.13 14.47
C ALA A 127 -9.60 15.87 15.35
N VAL A 128 -8.45 15.75 16.00
CA VAL A 128 -8.13 14.64 16.90
C VAL A 128 -8.65 14.98 18.29
N ASP A 129 -9.69 14.25 18.67
CA ASP A 129 -10.24 14.15 20.02
C ASP A 129 -10.02 12.73 20.57
N ASP A 130 -10.53 12.46 21.77
CA ASP A 130 -10.41 11.14 22.38
C ASP A 130 -11.09 10.04 21.55
N ALA A 131 -12.28 10.35 21.02
CA ALA A 131 -13.07 9.42 20.21
C ALA A 131 -12.35 9.05 18.91
N PHE A 132 -11.63 9.99 18.29
CA PHE A 132 -10.77 9.73 17.15
C PHE A 132 -9.70 8.70 17.50
N VAL A 133 -8.99 8.90 18.61
CA VAL A 133 -7.91 8.00 19.05
C VAL A 133 -8.45 6.61 19.35
N VAL A 134 -9.61 6.51 20.01
CA VAL A 134 -10.29 5.24 20.28
C VAL A 134 -10.62 4.52 18.97
N ARG A 135 -11.31 5.17 18.02
CA ARG A 135 -11.69 4.55 16.75
C ARG A 135 -10.49 4.13 15.90
N LEU A 136 -9.41 4.93 15.92
CA LEU A 136 -8.18 4.57 15.22
C LEU A 136 -7.56 3.30 15.83
N ARG A 137 -7.51 3.20 17.16
CA ARG A 137 -6.98 2.01 17.85
C ARG A 137 -7.84 0.77 17.58
N GLU A 138 -9.16 0.91 17.62
CA GLU A 138 -10.10 -0.18 17.26
C GLU A 138 -9.89 -0.64 15.81
N ALA A 139 -9.65 0.27 14.88
CA ALA A 139 -9.33 -0.08 13.49
C ALA A 139 -7.99 -0.82 13.36
N ILE A 140 -7.00 -0.46 14.19
CA ILE A 140 -5.73 -1.20 14.28
C ILE A 140 -5.97 -2.59 14.88
N ASP A 141 -6.71 -2.71 15.98
CA ASP A 141 -7.08 -3.99 16.61
C ASP A 141 -7.71 -4.93 15.58
N LEU A 142 -8.74 -4.45 14.88
CA LEU A 142 -9.46 -5.25 13.88
C LEU A 142 -8.55 -5.68 12.72
N ALA A 143 -7.69 -4.80 12.22
CA ALA A 143 -6.77 -5.13 11.14
C ALA A 143 -5.73 -6.18 11.56
N GLU A 144 -5.24 -6.10 12.80
CA GLU A 144 -4.31 -7.08 13.38
C GLU A 144 -4.97 -8.44 13.59
N GLU A 145 -6.18 -8.47 14.15
CA GLU A 145 -6.99 -9.69 14.37
C GLU A 145 -7.33 -10.41 13.07
N ARG A 146 -7.62 -9.65 12.01
CA ARG A 146 -7.94 -10.19 10.68
C ARG A 146 -6.71 -10.55 9.86
N HIS A 147 -5.51 -10.26 10.38
CA HIS A 147 -4.25 -10.38 9.65
C HIS A 147 -4.27 -9.62 8.30
N ASP A 148 -4.93 -8.45 8.27
CA ASP A 148 -5.01 -7.63 7.07
C ASP A 148 -3.60 -7.19 6.65
N ALA A 149 -3.39 -7.14 5.33
CA ALA A 149 -2.11 -6.75 4.77
C ALA A 149 -1.79 -5.27 5.04
N ALA A 150 -2.82 -4.43 5.00
CA ALA A 150 -2.73 -3.00 5.25
C ALA A 150 -3.98 -2.40 5.89
N LEU A 151 -3.80 -1.34 6.68
CA LEU A 151 -4.85 -0.44 7.12
C LEU A 151 -4.71 0.90 6.38
N VAL A 152 -5.75 1.28 5.64
CA VAL A 152 -5.78 2.53 4.88
C VAL A 152 -6.42 3.63 5.69
N ILE A 153 -5.67 4.70 5.96
CA ILE A 153 -6.10 5.89 6.68
C ILE A 153 -6.40 6.97 5.65
N ARG A 154 -7.65 7.43 5.56
CA ARG A 154 -8.04 8.47 4.59
C ARG A 154 -9.24 9.29 5.06
N SER A 155 -9.49 10.37 4.33
CA SER A 155 -10.58 11.30 4.61
C SER A 155 -11.63 11.24 3.51
N SER A 156 -12.89 11.36 3.91
CA SER A 156 -14.03 11.61 3.01
C SER A 156 -14.25 13.09 2.72
N LEU A 157 -13.56 14.00 3.41
CA LEU A 157 -13.69 15.44 3.25
C LEU A 157 -12.88 15.95 2.06
N GLU A 158 -13.45 16.92 1.35
CA GLU A 158 -12.73 17.64 0.31
C GLU A 158 -11.64 18.53 0.92
N GLY A 159 -10.42 18.49 0.37
CA GLY A 159 -9.30 19.35 0.77
C GLY A 159 -8.78 19.18 2.21
N VAL A 160 -9.27 18.20 2.97
CA VAL A 160 -8.89 17.98 4.38
C VAL A 160 -8.57 16.52 4.61
N PHE A 161 -7.38 16.24 5.15
CA PHE A 161 -7.04 14.95 5.74
C PHE A 161 -7.32 14.95 7.24
N CYS A 162 -6.60 15.78 8.02
CA CYS A 162 -6.76 15.94 9.46
C CYS A 162 -6.19 17.29 9.93
N SER A 163 -6.99 18.04 10.68
CA SER A 163 -6.65 19.40 11.15
C SER A 163 -5.72 19.43 12.39
N GLY A 164 -5.43 18.27 12.99
CA GLY A 164 -4.61 18.17 14.19
C GLY A 164 -5.46 18.14 15.47
N ALA A 165 -4.90 18.61 16.60
CA ALA A 165 -5.60 18.58 17.87
C ALA A 165 -6.91 19.40 17.83
N ASP A 166 -7.96 18.91 18.47
CA ASP A 166 -9.20 19.67 18.65
C ASP A 166 -8.97 20.84 19.61
N LEU A 167 -8.82 22.04 19.06
CA LEU A 167 -8.58 23.27 19.82
C LEU A 167 -9.80 23.75 20.62
N THR A 168 -10.96 23.11 20.47
CA THR A 168 -12.14 23.40 21.31
C THR A 168 -12.08 22.72 22.67
N LEU A 169 -11.23 21.69 22.83
CA LEU A 169 -11.04 20.99 24.10
C LEU A 169 -10.14 21.80 25.05
N PRO A 170 -10.32 21.69 26.37
CA PRO A 170 -9.40 22.26 27.36
C PRO A 170 -7.98 21.71 27.21
N ASP A 171 -7.00 22.52 27.62
CA ASP A 171 -5.57 22.23 27.54
C ASP A 171 -5.18 20.89 28.18
N ALA A 172 -5.67 20.61 29.39
CA ALA A 172 -5.41 19.35 30.08
C ALA A 172 -5.95 18.13 29.30
N GLU A 173 -7.12 18.27 28.67
CA GLU A 173 -7.72 17.20 27.87
C GLU A 173 -6.93 16.98 26.57
N ARG A 174 -6.52 18.07 25.89
CA ARG A 174 -5.66 17.98 24.70
C ARG A 174 -4.33 17.30 25.01
N ALA A 175 -3.75 17.54 26.19
CA ALA A 175 -2.52 16.88 26.61
C ALA A 175 -2.70 15.36 26.75
N VAL A 176 -3.81 14.91 27.35
CA VAL A 176 -4.16 13.48 27.47
C VAL A 176 -4.38 12.86 26.08
N VAL A 177 -5.17 13.51 25.23
CA VAL A 177 -5.44 13.04 23.87
C VAL A 177 -4.13 12.96 23.06
N SER A 178 -3.27 13.97 23.16
CA SER A 178 -1.95 13.99 22.51
C SER A 178 -1.11 12.81 22.96
N ASP A 179 -1.01 12.56 24.27
CA ASP A 179 -0.23 11.45 24.80
C ASP A 179 -0.73 10.08 24.31
N ARG A 180 -2.05 9.88 24.29
CA ARG A 180 -2.69 8.67 23.73
C ARG A 180 -2.45 8.54 22.23
N LEU A 181 -2.39 9.64 21.50
CA LEU A 181 -2.09 9.67 20.08
C LEU A 181 -0.62 9.28 19.81
N TYR A 182 0.34 9.80 20.59
CA TYR A 182 1.73 9.34 20.53
C TYR A 182 1.85 7.83 20.80
N ALA A 183 1.16 7.31 21.82
CA ALA A 183 1.10 5.86 22.06
C ALA A 183 0.54 5.07 20.87
N THR A 184 -0.38 5.68 20.12
CA THR A 184 -0.98 5.07 18.93
C THR A 184 0.00 5.07 17.76
N TYR A 185 0.81 6.13 17.58
CA TYR A 185 1.90 6.12 16.61
C TYR A 185 2.93 5.03 16.92
N GLN A 186 3.30 4.85 18.19
CA GLN A 186 4.21 3.77 18.57
C GLN A 186 3.66 2.40 18.25
N ARG A 187 2.36 2.19 18.50
CA ARG A 187 1.66 0.96 18.10
C ARG A 187 1.73 0.77 16.58
N MET A 188 1.50 1.84 15.82
CA MET A 188 1.61 1.78 14.36
C MET A 188 3.01 1.37 13.91
N LEU A 189 4.06 1.96 14.48
CA LEU A 189 5.45 1.61 14.14
C LEU A 189 5.80 0.15 14.44
N ALA A 190 5.22 -0.43 15.50
CA ALA A 190 5.49 -1.79 15.97
C ALA A 190 4.58 -2.87 15.34
N SER A 191 3.43 -2.48 14.80
CA SER A 191 2.44 -3.42 14.24
C SER A 191 2.97 -4.17 13.00
N PRO A 192 2.59 -5.43 12.78
CA PRO A 192 2.86 -6.15 11.53
C PRO A 192 2.00 -5.68 10.35
N VAL A 193 0.91 -4.95 10.59
CA VAL A 193 0.04 -4.38 9.55
C VAL A 193 0.72 -3.17 8.91
N ILE A 194 0.60 -3.01 7.59
CA ILE A 194 1.13 -1.84 6.87
C ILE A 194 0.10 -0.69 6.92
N PHE A 195 0.49 0.48 7.43
CA PHE A 195 -0.35 1.67 7.44
C PHE A 195 -0.11 2.50 6.20
N VAL A 196 -1.20 2.81 5.49
CA VAL A 196 -1.16 3.61 4.27
C VAL A 196 -2.02 4.86 4.49
N ALA A 197 -1.38 6.03 4.58
CA ALA A 197 -2.08 7.31 4.63
C ALA A 197 -2.33 7.81 3.19
N GLU A 198 -3.59 7.88 2.76
CA GLU A 198 -3.98 8.57 1.51
C GLU A 198 -4.35 10.02 1.82
N VAL A 199 -3.46 10.95 1.48
CA VAL A 199 -3.59 12.37 1.81
C VAL A 199 -4.10 13.15 0.60
N ALA A 200 -5.34 13.63 0.69
CA ALA A 200 -6.03 14.42 -0.33
C ALA A 200 -6.34 15.85 0.14
N GLY A 201 -5.43 16.45 0.91
CA GLY A 201 -5.63 17.79 1.46
C GLY A 201 -4.76 18.09 2.67
N ALA A 202 -5.29 18.93 3.56
CA ALA A 202 -4.58 19.41 4.74
C ALA A 202 -4.29 18.31 5.77
N ALA A 203 -3.01 18.05 6.07
CA ALA A 203 -2.56 17.25 7.21
C ALA A 203 -1.75 18.14 8.16
N VAL A 204 -2.28 18.40 9.36
CA VAL A 204 -1.74 19.42 10.29
C VAL A 204 -1.50 18.84 11.67
N GLY A 205 -0.39 19.21 12.30
CA GLY A 205 -0.07 18.86 13.69
C GLY A 205 -0.08 17.34 13.89
N GLY A 206 -0.94 16.85 14.78
CA GLY A 206 -1.19 15.40 14.94
C GLY A 206 -1.56 14.71 13.61
N GLY A 207 -2.36 15.32 12.75
CA GLY A 207 -2.66 14.76 11.43
C GLY A 207 -1.44 14.59 10.53
N ALA A 208 -0.46 15.50 10.61
CA ALA A 208 0.80 15.36 9.88
C ALA A 208 1.70 14.27 10.50
N GLN A 209 1.71 14.15 11.83
CA GLN A 209 2.45 13.07 12.51
C GLN A 209 1.84 11.69 12.25
N LEU A 210 0.52 11.60 12.07
CA LEU A 210 -0.14 10.37 11.62
C LEU A 210 0.38 9.92 10.25
N CYS A 211 0.70 10.85 9.35
CA CYS A 211 1.36 10.54 8.08
C CYS A 211 2.80 10.07 8.27
N LEU A 212 3.55 10.63 9.22
CA LEU A 212 4.91 10.18 9.55
C LEU A 212 4.93 8.79 10.20
N ALA A 213 3.89 8.43 10.96
CA ALA A 213 3.73 7.11 11.55
C ALA A 213 3.23 6.05 10.57
N ALA A 214 2.66 6.46 9.43
CA ALA A 214 2.26 5.54 8.38
C ALA A 214 3.50 5.02 7.62
N ASP A 215 3.48 3.75 7.24
CA ASP A 215 4.57 3.13 6.48
C ASP A 215 4.64 3.67 5.05
N VAL A 216 3.48 4.05 4.49
CA VAL A 216 3.40 4.76 3.21
C VAL A 216 2.47 5.96 3.33
N CYS A 217 3.00 7.15 3.08
CA CYS A 217 2.20 8.36 2.86
C CYS A 217 2.06 8.61 1.35
N MET A 218 0.87 8.44 0.80
CA MET A 218 0.53 8.78 -0.59
C MET A 218 -0.12 10.15 -0.65
N ALA A 219 0.48 11.07 -1.40
CA ALA A 219 0.00 12.44 -1.57
C ALA A 219 -0.61 12.65 -2.96
N THR A 220 -1.85 13.17 -2.98
CA THR A 220 -2.43 13.80 -4.18
C THR A 220 -1.77 15.18 -4.42
N PRO A 221 -1.94 15.79 -5.61
CA PRO A 221 -1.45 17.15 -5.88
C PRO A 221 -1.97 18.22 -4.90
N GLU A 222 -3.17 18.01 -4.34
CA GLU A 222 -3.83 18.93 -3.41
C GLU A 222 -3.34 18.78 -1.96
N ALA A 223 -2.57 17.72 -1.67
CA ALA A 223 -2.05 17.45 -0.35
C ALA A 223 -1.08 18.53 0.12
N TRP A 224 -1.11 18.82 1.42
CA TRP A 224 -0.10 19.62 2.06
C TRP A 224 -0.01 19.32 3.55
N PHE A 225 1.18 19.54 4.10
CA PHE A 225 1.56 19.17 5.45
C PHE A 225 1.98 20.41 6.24
N ARG A 226 1.69 20.38 7.54
CA ARG A 226 2.18 21.39 8.47
C ARG A 226 2.42 20.80 9.85
N PHE A 227 3.66 20.88 10.32
CA PHE A 227 4.09 20.38 11.63
C PHE A 227 3.90 21.48 12.70
N ALA A 228 2.64 21.80 13.00
CA ALA A 228 2.26 22.86 13.92
C ALA A 228 2.49 22.45 15.38
N GLY A 229 3.65 22.78 15.94
CA GLY A 229 4.02 22.49 17.33
C GLY A 229 4.69 23.66 18.05
N ALA A 230 5.73 24.26 17.45
CA ALA A 230 6.61 25.22 18.14
C ALA A 230 5.86 26.42 18.73
N GLY A 231 4.86 26.96 18.02
CA GLY A 231 3.99 28.03 18.53
C GLY A 231 3.10 27.66 19.71
N HIS A 232 2.98 26.37 20.04
CA HIS A 232 2.23 25.84 21.18
C HIS A 232 3.15 25.25 22.27
N GLY A 233 4.46 25.54 22.20
CA GLY A 233 5.46 24.98 23.11
C GLY A 233 5.65 23.47 22.97
N LEU A 234 5.40 22.91 21.78
CA LEU A 234 5.50 21.48 21.50
C LEU A 234 6.50 21.20 20.37
N ALA A 235 7.28 20.13 20.52
CA ALA A 235 7.93 19.51 19.37
C ALA A 235 6.90 18.65 18.63
N VAL A 236 6.81 18.78 17.31
CA VAL A 236 5.86 18.03 16.47
C VAL A 236 6.60 17.54 15.23
N GLY A 237 6.77 16.22 15.12
CA GLY A 237 7.34 15.56 13.95
C GLY A 237 8.87 15.53 13.87
N ALA A 238 9.58 16.11 14.85
CA ALA A 238 11.05 16.09 14.89
C ALA A 238 11.59 14.65 15.05
N TRP A 239 10.82 13.76 15.66
CA TRP A 239 11.14 12.33 15.80
C TRP A 239 11.39 11.58 14.48
N ALA A 240 10.79 12.01 13.37
CA ALA A 240 10.96 11.36 12.07
C ALA A 240 11.58 12.26 11.00
N LEU A 241 11.25 13.56 10.99
CA LEU A 241 11.63 14.46 9.89
C LEU A 241 13.15 14.59 9.71
N GLY A 242 13.92 14.48 10.79
CA GLY A 242 15.39 14.50 10.70
C GLY A 242 15.94 13.36 9.82
N ASN A 243 15.35 12.16 9.93
CA ASN A 243 15.75 10.98 9.16
C ASN A 243 15.18 10.99 7.74
N ILE A 244 14.01 11.60 7.55
CA ILE A 244 13.32 11.64 6.25
C ILE A 244 13.84 12.76 5.36
N ALA A 245 13.79 14.00 5.85
CA ALA A 245 14.05 15.21 5.06
C ALA A 245 15.45 15.81 5.32
N GLY A 246 16.19 15.26 6.29
CA GLY A 246 17.45 15.80 6.76
C GLY A 246 17.27 16.95 7.77
N ARG A 247 18.30 17.15 8.60
CA ARG A 247 18.27 18.05 9.77
C ARG A 247 17.79 19.47 9.46
N HIS A 248 18.28 20.10 8.39
CA HIS A 248 17.97 21.50 8.09
C HIS A 248 16.52 21.68 7.62
N ALA A 249 16.04 20.82 6.72
CA ALA A 249 14.65 20.88 6.29
C ALA A 249 13.70 20.58 7.47
N ALA A 250 14.03 19.57 8.30
CA ALA A 250 13.27 19.26 9.50
C ALA A 250 13.18 20.46 10.46
N THR A 251 14.32 21.11 10.73
CA THR A 251 14.39 22.27 11.63
C THR A 251 13.58 23.44 11.09
N ASP A 252 13.72 23.75 9.80
CA ASP A 252 12.93 24.78 9.12
C ASP A 252 11.42 24.52 9.22
N MET A 253 10.97 23.31 8.87
CA MET A 253 9.56 22.93 8.94
C MET A 253 8.99 22.97 10.36
N CYS A 254 9.72 22.46 11.36
CA CYS A 254 9.26 22.41 12.75
C CYS A 254 9.25 23.78 13.43
N LEU A 255 10.26 24.62 13.18
CA LEU A 255 10.35 25.95 13.80
C LEU A 255 9.42 26.96 13.15
N THR A 256 9.35 26.98 11.82
CA THR A 256 8.51 27.95 11.10
C THR A 256 7.06 27.52 11.04
N THR A 257 6.78 26.23 11.23
CA THR A 257 5.44 25.63 11.02
C THR A 257 4.86 25.97 9.64
N ARG A 258 5.73 26.18 8.63
CA ARG A 258 5.27 26.53 7.28
C ARG A 258 4.51 25.38 6.64
N ARG A 259 3.72 25.72 5.62
CA ARG A 259 3.10 24.74 4.73
C ARG A 259 4.17 24.09 3.86
N VAL A 260 4.05 22.78 3.68
CA VAL A 260 4.83 21.96 2.75
C VAL A 260 3.85 21.33 1.79
N ASP A 261 3.88 21.71 0.51
CA ASP A 261 2.97 21.17 -0.50
C ASP A 261 3.42 19.79 -1.01
N ALA A 262 2.56 19.12 -1.78
CA ALA A 262 2.85 17.78 -2.28
C ALA A 262 4.16 17.69 -3.09
N PRO A 263 4.47 18.60 -4.05
CA PRO A 263 5.74 18.57 -4.77
C PRO A 263 6.96 18.62 -3.84
N GLU A 264 6.96 19.50 -2.84
CA GLU A 264 8.05 19.58 -1.88
C GLU A 264 8.10 18.36 -0.96
N ALA A 265 6.97 17.91 -0.42
CA ALA A 265 6.89 16.75 0.45
C ALA A 265 7.42 15.49 -0.24
N ILE A 266 7.12 15.32 -1.53
CA ILE A 266 7.63 14.22 -2.36
C ILE A 266 9.14 14.34 -2.57
N ARG A 267 9.64 15.55 -2.88
CA ARG A 267 11.08 15.80 -3.06
C ARG A 267 11.88 15.54 -1.78
N LEU A 268 11.29 15.81 -0.62
CA LEU A 268 11.88 15.60 0.70
C LEU A 268 11.69 14.17 1.24
N GLY A 269 10.92 13.32 0.57
CA GLY A 269 10.64 11.94 1.02
C GLY A 269 9.59 11.82 2.12
N ILE A 270 8.91 12.91 2.50
CA ILE A 270 7.81 12.92 3.49
C ILE A 270 6.60 12.15 2.95
N ALA A 271 6.38 12.23 1.64
CA ALA A 271 5.32 11.52 0.96
C ALA A 271 5.83 10.93 -0.35
N THR A 272 5.02 10.06 -0.93
CA THR A 272 5.17 9.56 -2.30
C THR A 272 4.01 10.06 -3.15
N PRO A 273 4.16 10.19 -4.48
CA PRO A 273 3.02 10.45 -5.34
C PRO A 273 1.94 9.39 -5.13
N TRP A 274 0.68 9.81 -5.17
CA TRP A 274 -0.42 8.87 -5.12
C TRP A 274 -0.33 7.81 -6.25
N ARG A 275 -0.55 6.54 -5.92
CA ARG A 275 -0.39 5.40 -6.84
C ARG A 275 -1.61 4.47 -6.82
N GLU A 276 -2.22 4.27 -7.98
CA GLU A 276 -3.25 3.24 -8.17
C GLU A 276 -2.64 1.84 -8.03
N GLY A 277 -3.36 0.93 -7.37
CA GLY A 277 -2.96 -0.48 -7.26
C GLY A 277 -1.94 -0.80 -6.16
N LEU A 278 -1.40 0.20 -5.44
CA LEU A 278 -0.43 -0.04 -4.35
C LEU A 278 -0.95 -1.04 -3.31
N LEU A 279 -2.21 -0.91 -2.89
CA LEU A 279 -2.80 -1.82 -1.89
C LEU A 279 -2.81 -3.28 -2.38
N ALA A 280 -3.16 -3.48 -3.66
CA ALA A 280 -3.13 -4.80 -4.27
C ALA A 280 -1.69 -5.32 -4.46
N GLU A 281 -0.70 -4.43 -4.62
CA GLU A 281 0.72 -4.82 -4.60
C GLU A 281 1.13 -5.29 -3.19
N ILE A 282 0.72 -4.58 -2.13
CA ILE A 282 1.01 -4.94 -0.74
C ILE A 282 0.39 -6.30 -0.39
N THR A 283 -0.86 -6.57 -0.77
CA THR A 283 -1.53 -7.85 -0.46
C THR A 283 -0.88 -9.07 -1.10
N ARG A 284 -0.12 -8.89 -2.20
CA ARG A 284 0.61 -9.98 -2.88
C ARG A 284 1.98 -10.30 -2.28
N THR A 285 2.44 -9.53 -1.30
CA THR A 285 3.76 -9.75 -0.69
C THR A 285 3.66 -10.65 0.54
N ASP A 286 4.75 -11.38 0.81
CA ASP A 286 4.83 -12.30 1.96
C ASP A 286 4.62 -11.53 3.30
N PRO A 287 3.69 -11.98 4.17
CA PRO A 287 3.39 -11.30 5.42
C PRO A 287 4.60 -11.19 6.37
N GLY A 288 5.42 -12.24 6.45
CA GLY A 288 6.60 -12.27 7.32
C GLY A 288 7.69 -11.31 6.84
N ALA A 289 7.91 -11.24 5.54
CA ALA A 289 8.84 -10.30 4.92
C ALA A 289 8.38 -8.85 5.10
N ARG A 290 7.07 -8.56 4.93
CA ARG A 290 6.47 -7.24 5.18
C ARG A 290 6.70 -6.77 6.62
N ALA A 291 6.34 -7.61 7.59
CA ALA A 291 6.51 -7.27 9.01
C ALA A 291 7.98 -7.04 9.37
N ARG A 292 8.90 -7.87 8.86
CA ARG A 292 10.33 -7.71 9.08
C ARG A 292 10.89 -6.44 8.42
N LEU A 293 10.48 -6.13 7.19
CA LEU A 293 10.88 -4.92 6.49
C LEU A 293 10.49 -3.68 7.31
N LYS A 294 9.25 -3.65 7.78
CA LYS A 294 8.74 -2.57 8.63
C LYS A 294 9.54 -2.41 9.92
N GLN A 295 9.80 -3.51 10.64
CA GLN A 295 10.62 -3.48 11.86
C GLN A 295 12.02 -2.89 11.61
N LEU A 296 12.67 -3.28 10.51
CA LEU A 296 14.01 -2.79 10.15
C LEU A 296 13.99 -1.31 9.79
N LEU A 297 12.99 -0.84 9.04
CA LEU A 297 12.87 0.57 8.65
C LEU A 297 12.49 1.48 9.83
N ASN A 298 11.78 0.95 10.83
CA ASN A 298 11.30 1.73 11.97
C ASN A 298 12.22 1.67 13.20
N ALA A 299 13.34 0.95 13.13
CA ALA A 299 14.18 0.65 14.30
C ALA A 299 14.55 1.90 15.13
N ASP A 300 15.00 2.97 14.48
CA ASP A 300 15.40 4.21 15.15
C ASP A 300 14.24 5.16 15.47
N LEU A 301 13.06 4.91 14.87
CA LEU A 301 11.89 5.79 15.01
C LEU A 301 11.19 5.60 16.36
N HIS A 302 11.19 4.39 16.91
CA HIS A 302 10.51 4.11 18.17
C HIS A 302 11.10 4.92 19.32
N GLU A 303 12.43 4.91 19.46
CA GLU A 303 13.11 5.67 20.50
C GLU A 303 13.01 7.19 20.26
N ALA A 304 13.10 7.63 19.01
CA ALA A 304 12.97 9.05 18.67
C ALA A 304 11.57 9.59 19.01
N LEU A 305 10.54 8.80 18.73
CA LEU A 305 9.15 9.12 19.04
C LEU A 305 8.94 9.20 20.56
N GLU A 306 9.52 8.29 21.33
CA GLU A 306 9.43 8.32 22.80
C GLU A 306 10.18 9.50 23.42
N ARG A 307 11.33 9.88 22.87
CA ARG A 307 12.05 11.09 23.30
C ARG A 307 11.21 12.34 23.08
N GLU A 308 10.57 12.47 21.92
CA GLU A 308 9.68 13.61 21.64
C GLU A 308 8.44 13.58 22.55
N ARG A 309 7.81 12.41 22.73
CA ARG A 309 6.63 12.23 23.60
C ARG A 309 6.93 12.63 25.04
N THR A 310 8.02 12.11 25.60
CA THR A 310 8.46 12.39 26.98
C THR A 310 8.85 13.86 27.13
N GLY A 311 9.65 14.39 26.20
CA GLY A 311 10.05 15.79 26.20
C GLY A 311 8.86 16.75 26.15
N ASN A 312 7.85 16.46 25.33
CA ASN A 312 6.61 17.22 25.32
C ASN A 312 5.84 17.10 26.64
N ARG A 313 5.72 15.90 27.22
CA ARG A 313 5.01 15.69 28.50
C ARG A 313 5.65 16.48 29.66
N GLU A 314 6.98 16.53 29.71
CA GLU A 314 7.74 17.15 30.80
C GLU A 314 7.89 18.67 30.65
N ASN A 315 7.97 19.17 29.41
CA ASN A 315 8.35 20.56 29.14
C ASN A 315 7.23 21.42 28.53
N TRP A 316 6.04 20.86 28.32
CA TRP A 316 4.94 21.63 27.78
C TRP A 316 4.47 22.70 28.77
N THR A 317 4.47 23.95 28.31
CA THR A 317 4.21 25.12 29.15
C THR A 317 2.75 25.57 29.15
N GLY A 318 1.87 24.90 28.40
CA GLY A 318 0.46 25.31 28.24
C GLY A 318 0.26 26.62 27.47
N SER A 319 1.33 27.20 26.89
CA SER A 319 1.24 28.49 26.19
C SER A 319 0.69 28.33 24.77
N ILE A 320 -0.32 29.13 24.44
CA ILE A 320 -0.89 29.31 23.10
C ILE A 320 -0.48 30.70 22.55
N GLU A 321 0.76 31.13 22.78
CA GLU A 321 1.24 32.41 22.23
C GLU A 321 1.41 32.40 20.70
N GLY A 322 1.42 31.22 20.06
CA GLY A 322 1.63 31.06 18.62
C GLY A 322 0.41 31.15 17.71
N LEU A 323 -0.82 31.24 18.21
CA LEU A 323 -2.02 31.31 17.35
C LEU A 323 -2.25 32.68 16.67
N ARG A 324 -1.38 33.67 16.91
CA ARG A 324 -1.56 35.06 16.43
C ARG A 324 -0.66 35.46 15.24
N ARG A 325 -0.01 34.52 14.55
CA ARG A 325 0.80 34.84 13.36
C ARG A 325 0.45 33.96 12.17
#